data_AF-A0A971ZMS3-F1
#
_entry.id   AF-A0A971ZMS3-F1
#
_cell.length_a   1.000
_cell.length_b   1.000
_cell.length_c   1.000
_cell.angle_alpha   90.00
_cell.angle_beta   90.00
_cell.angle_gamma   90.00
#
_symmetry.space_group_name_H-M   'P 1'
#
loop_
_entity.id
_entity.type
_entity.pdbx_description
1 polymer ?
#
loop_
_entity_poly.entity_id
_entity_poly.type
_entity_poly.pdbx_seq_one_letter_code
_entity_poly.pdbx_strand_id
1 'polypeptide(L)'
;MKLRFAWIPVLMVLLIGAFPGHATGWQMKDMGVGIFDDAAYDRELRIVEKRASNTWSIKELYERGAFRGNGKIFGVWLVGPPVSAYLDQNGLAQYDYKVRLTDPKGNSAVYGPYGFYPPGHATSFINAGIPGKWRADFMIRQRDTKRDTPIGAIEFTITD
;
A
#
# COMPACT_ATOMS: atom_id res chain seq x y z
N MET A 1 -28.44 -42.61 49.54
CA MET A 1 -28.42 -43.60 48.44
C MET A 1 -28.19 -42.85 47.13
N LYS A 2 -26.99 -43.01 46.54
CA LYS A 2 -26.51 -42.70 45.17
C LYS A 2 -26.83 -41.32 44.54
N LEU A 3 -25.93 -40.35 44.73
CA LEU A 3 -25.74 -39.21 43.82
C LEU A 3 -24.91 -39.69 42.61
N ARG A 4 -25.44 -39.57 41.39
CA ARG A 4 -24.73 -39.91 40.14
C ARG A 4 -23.96 -38.69 39.65
N PHE A 5 -22.63 -38.75 39.68
CA PHE A 5 -21.77 -37.81 38.99
C PHE A 5 -21.77 -38.14 37.48
N ALA A 6 -22.37 -37.27 36.67
CA ALA A 6 -22.23 -37.31 35.22
C ALA A 6 -20.99 -36.49 34.83
N TRP A 7 -20.00 -37.15 34.24
CA TRP A 7 -18.84 -36.49 33.63
C TRP A 7 -19.22 -36.01 32.23
N ILE A 8 -19.17 -34.70 31.99
CA ILE A 8 -19.26 -34.11 30.65
C ILE A 8 -17.82 -33.82 30.21
N PRO A 9 -17.25 -34.51 29.21
CA PRO A 9 -16.00 -34.06 28.62
C PRO A 9 -16.29 -32.83 27.74
N VAL A 10 -15.71 -31.69 28.12
CA VAL A 10 -15.67 -30.49 27.26
C VAL A 10 -14.75 -30.80 26.09
N LEU A 11 -15.36 -31.04 24.92
CA LEU A 11 -14.66 -31.15 23.65
C LEU A 11 -14.23 -29.75 23.22
N MET A 12 -12.99 -29.38 23.52
CA MET A 12 -12.40 -28.12 23.09
C MET A 12 -12.07 -28.22 21.59
N VAL A 13 -12.96 -27.71 20.75
CA VAL A 13 -12.74 -27.58 19.31
C VAL A 13 -11.65 -26.53 19.09
N LEU A 14 -10.44 -26.98 18.78
CA LEU A 14 -9.35 -26.13 18.33
C LEU A 14 -9.66 -25.70 16.89
N LEU A 15 -10.30 -24.54 16.71
CA LEU A 15 -10.36 -23.87 15.42
C LEU A 15 -8.93 -23.43 15.06
N ILE A 16 -8.25 -24.23 14.24
CA ILE A 16 -7.03 -23.81 13.56
C ILE A 16 -7.47 -22.82 12.48
N GLY A 17 -7.57 -21.55 12.87
CA GLY A 17 -7.65 -20.45 11.92
C GLY A 17 -6.36 -20.44 11.09
N ALA A 18 -6.48 -20.76 9.80
CA ALA A 18 -5.40 -20.53 8.85
C ALA A 18 -5.12 -19.02 8.78
N PHE A 19 -4.06 -18.57 9.45
CA PHE A 19 -3.59 -17.20 9.30
C PHE A 19 -3.14 -17.01 7.84
N PRO A 20 -3.66 -16.00 7.12
CA PRO A 20 -3.13 -15.67 5.80
C PRO A 20 -1.66 -15.30 5.98
N GLY A 21 -0.77 -16.11 5.39
CA GLY A 21 0.68 -15.95 5.52
C GLY A 21 1.10 -14.49 5.45
N HIS A 22 1.58 -13.97 6.58
CA HIS A 22 2.26 -12.70 6.65
C HIS A 22 3.51 -12.80 5.76
N ALA A 23 3.79 -11.75 4.97
CA ALA A 23 5.11 -11.62 4.38
C ALA A 23 6.12 -11.52 5.53
N THR A 24 6.89 -12.58 5.75
CA THR A 24 7.80 -12.68 6.89
C THR A 24 8.82 -11.54 6.80
N GLY A 25 8.76 -10.60 7.75
CA GLY A 25 9.75 -9.53 7.91
C GLY A 25 9.49 -8.22 7.17
N TRP A 26 8.53 -8.14 6.24
CA TRP A 26 8.16 -6.85 5.61
C TRP A 26 6.90 -6.28 6.27
N GLN A 27 6.99 -5.07 6.81
CA GLN A 27 5.87 -4.38 7.45
C GLN A 27 5.76 -2.94 6.93
N MET A 28 4.53 -2.53 6.64
CA MET A 28 4.24 -1.17 6.21
C MET A 28 4.48 -0.20 7.38
N LYS A 29 5.21 0.89 7.12
CA LYS A 29 5.48 1.96 8.08
C LYS A 29 4.58 3.18 7.86
N ASP A 30 4.37 3.57 6.60
CA ASP A 30 3.45 4.64 6.22
C ASP A 30 2.90 4.36 4.82
N MET A 31 1.75 4.94 4.53
CA MET A 31 1.21 5.11 3.19
C MET A 31 0.45 6.42 3.11
N GLY A 32 0.26 6.93 1.90
CA GLY A 32 -0.49 8.16 1.74
C GLY A 32 -0.78 8.52 0.30
N VAL A 33 -1.50 9.63 0.19
CA VAL A 33 -1.91 10.27 -1.06
C VAL A 33 -1.77 11.78 -0.88
N GLY A 34 -1.30 12.44 -1.93
CA GLY A 34 -1.04 13.87 -1.91
C GLY A 34 0.08 14.26 -2.83
N ILE A 35 0.73 15.38 -2.51
CA ILE A 35 1.79 15.95 -3.33
C ILE A 35 3.13 15.59 -2.71
N PHE A 36 4.03 15.06 -3.52
CA PHE A 36 5.41 14.80 -3.15
C PHE A 36 6.38 15.40 -4.18
N ASP A 37 7.61 15.61 -3.74
CA ASP A 37 8.70 16.11 -4.56
C ASP A 37 9.43 14.93 -5.23
N ASP A 38 9.43 14.86 -6.55
CA ASP A 38 10.08 13.80 -7.33
C ASP A 38 11.54 14.13 -7.70
N ALA A 39 12.09 15.30 -7.35
CA ALA A 39 13.45 15.66 -7.74
C ALA A 39 14.55 14.74 -7.15
N ALA A 40 14.26 14.06 -6.05
CA ALA A 40 15.16 13.10 -5.41
C ALA A 40 14.44 11.78 -5.07
N TYR A 41 13.46 11.38 -5.91
CA TYR A 41 12.56 10.25 -5.64
C TYR A 41 13.29 8.94 -5.31
N ASP A 42 14.52 8.75 -5.81
CA ASP A 42 15.32 7.55 -5.66
C ASP A 42 16.07 7.47 -4.33
N ARG A 43 16.29 8.62 -3.69
CA ARG A 43 17.09 8.78 -2.46
C ARG A 43 16.26 9.10 -1.24
N GLU A 44 15.13 9.78 -1.40
CA GLU A 44 14.31 10.23 -0.28
C GLU A 44 12.86 10.45 -0.72
N LEU A 45 11.90 10.03 0.12
CA LEU A 45 10.51 10.44 -0.03
C LEU A 45 10.29 11.80 0.61
N ARG A 46 10.01 12.81 -0.22
CA ARG A 46 9.74 14.18 0.23
C ARG A 46 8.27 14.53 0.08
N ILE A 47 7.48 14.30 1.13
CA ILE A 47 6.06 14.67 1.14
C ILE A 47 5.97 16.19 1.23
N VAL A 48 5.39 16.81 0.21
CA VAL A 48 5.12 18.26 0.17
C VAL A 48 3.82 18.54 0.91
N GLU A 49 2.81 17.70 0.70
CA GLU A 49 1.49 17.87 1.33
C GLU A 49 0.74 16.55 1.46
N LYS A 50 0.31 16.24 2.69
CA LYS A 50 -0.62 15.17 3.05
C LYS A 50 -1.80 15.80 3.78
N ARG A 51 -3.03 15.52 3.35
CA ARG A 51 -4.25 16.07 3.96
C ARG A 51 -4.94 15.01 4.81
N ALA A 52 -5.37 15.38 6.01
CA ALA A 52 -6.16 14.48 6.86
C ALA A 52 -7.50 14.07 6.20
N SER A 53 -8.09 14.94 5.37
CA SER A 53 -9.34 14.67 4.65
C SER A 53 -9.16 13.81 3.39
N ASN A 54 -7.92 13.58 2.92
CA ASN A 54 -7.61 13.00 1.62
C ASN A 54 -8.47 13.57 0.47
N THR A 55 -8.84 14.86 0.55
CA THR A 55 -9.70 15.50 -0.43
C THR A 55 -8.93 16.56 -1.21
N TRP A 56 -9.02 16.50 -2.53
CA TRP A 56 -8.24 17.33 -3.45
C TRP A 56 -9.12 17.82 -4.60
N SER A 57 -8.96 19.08 -5.00
CA SER A 57 -9.62 19.62 -6.18
C SER A 57 -8.78 19.39 -7.43
N ILE A 58 -9.40 18.94 -8.53
CA ILE A 58 -8.73 18.79 -9.83
C ILE A 58 -8.18 20.14 -10.28
N LYS A 59 -8.99 21.20 -10.17
CA LYS A 59 -8.58 22.55 -10.51
C LYS A 59 -7.33 22.96 -9.74
N GLU A 60 -7.33 22.76 -8.43
CA GLU A 60 -6.19 23.08 -7.56
C GLU A 60 -4.92 22.30 -7.99
N LEU A 61 -5.04 21.00 -8.19
CA LEU A 61 -3.91 20.16 -8.62
C LEU A 61 -3.36 20.57 -9.99
N TYR A 62 -4.24 20.96 -10.92
CA TYR A 62 -3.85 21.46 -12.24
C TYR A 62 -3.13 22.80 -12.17
N GLU A 63 -3.66 23.76 -11.41
CA GLU A 63 -3.06 25.10 -11.20
C GLU A 63 -1.67 24.99 -10.55
N ARG A 64 -1.48 24.01 -9.69
CA ARG A 64 -0.19 23.71 -9.05
C ARG A 64 0.76 22.90 -9.93
N GLY A 65 0.35 22.53 -11.14
CA GLY A 65 1.16 21.74 -12.07
C GLY A 65 1.40 20.30 -11.63
N ALA A 66 0.58 19.76 -10.71
CA ALA A 66 0.79 18.47 -10.06
C ALA A 66 0.66 17.25 -11.00
N PHE A 67 0.23 17.49 -12.25
CA PHE A 67 0.14 16.49 -13.32
C PHE A 67 1.18 16.66 -14.43
N ARG A 68 2.13 17.60 -14.30
CA ARG A 68 3.07 17.98 -15.37
C ARG A 68 4.51 17.48 -15.19
N GLY A 69 4.85 16.85 -14.06
CA GLY A 69 6.17 16.22 -13.86
C GLY A 69 7.34 17.18 -13.64
N ASN A 70 7.12 18.33 -12.99
CA ASN A 70 8.14 19.36 -12.77
C ASN A 70 8.55 19.47 -11.28
N GLY A 71 8.86 18.35 -10.61
CA GLY A 71 9.24 18.36 -9.20
C GLY A 71 8.08 18.04 -8.27
N LYS A 72 6.95 18.73 -8.35
CA LYS A 72 5.81 18.49 -7.43
C LYS A 72 4.71 17.74 -8.14
N ILE A 73 4.48 16.49 -7.76
CA ILE A 73 3.48 15.63 -8.42
C ILE A 73 2.45 15.08 -7.44
N PHE A 74 1.22 14.92 -7.92
CA PHE A 74 0.16 14.26 -7.18
C PHE A 74 0.21 12.76 -7.38
N GLY A 75 0.09 12.01 -6.28
CA GLY A 75 0.05 10.56 -6.36
C GLY A 75 -0.05 9.91 -5.00
N VAL A 76 0.34 8.65 -4.96
CA VAL A 76 0.37 7.83 -3.75
C VAL A 76 1.79 7.40 -3.43
N TRP A 77 2.03 7.15 -2.15
CA TRP A 77 3.28 6.57 -1.67
C TRP A 77 3.03 5.44 -0.67
N LEU A 78 4.05 4.60 -0.56
CA LEU A 78 4.14 3.49 0.38
C LEU A 78 5.55 3.50 0.98
N VAL A 79 5.66 3.31 2.30
CA VAL A 79 6.94 3.25 3.02
C VAL A 79 7.01 1.94 3.79
N GLY A 80 8.08 1.19 3.55
CA GLY A 80 8.42 -0.04 4.25
C GLY A 80 9.79 0.04 4.96
N PRO A 81 10.36 -1.11 5.36
CA PRO A 81 11.77 -1.19 5.73
C PRO A 81 12.68 -0.83 4.54
N PRO A 82 13.93 -0.38 4.79
CA PRO A 82 14.92 -0.21 3.72
C PRO A 82 15.19 -1.55 3.02
N VAL A 83 15.55 -1.50 1.73
CA VAL A 83 15.74 -2.70 0.89
C VAL A 83 16.76 -3.67 1.50
N SER A 84 17.79 -3.14 2.14
CA SER A 84 18.84 -3.91 2.82
C SER A 84 18.33 -4.81 3.96
N ALA A 85 17.13 -4.56 4.49
CA ALA A 85 16.54 -5.36 5.57
C ALA A 85 15.84 -6.63 5.08
N TYR A 86 15.65 -6.81 3.77
CA TYR A 86 14.94 -7.96 3.19
C TYR A 86 15.62 -8.48 1.92
N LEU A 87 16.94 -8.61 1.95
CA LEU A 87 17.69 -9.26 0.86
C LEU A 87 17.64 -10.78 1.00
N ASP A 88 17.61 -11.49 -0.11
CA ASP A 88 17.76 -12.94 -0.17
C ASP A 88 19.23 -13.36 0.01
N GLN A 89 19.50 -14.66 -0.09
CA GLN A 89 20.85 -15.20 0.03
C GLN A 89 21.82 -14.71 -1.06
N ASN A 90 21.31 -14.18 -2.17
CA ASN A 90 22.07 -13.64 -3.30
C ASN A 90 22.22 -12.11 -3.22
N GLY A 91 21.73 -11.46 -2.16
CA GLY A 91 21.76 -10.01 -2.01
C GLY A 91 20.69 -9.28 -2.85
N LEU A 92 19.68 -9.99 -3.35
CA LEU A 92 18.57 -9.42 -4.12
C LEU A 92 17.37 -9.12 -3.22
N ALA A 93 16.65 -8.03 -3.48
CA ALA A 93 15.46 -7.69 -2.72
C ALA A 93 14.39 -8.80 -2.83
N GLN A 94 13.87 -9.28 -1.70
CA GLN A 94 12.88 -10.37 -1.65
C GLN A 94 11.45 -9.93 -2.05
N TYR A 95 11.16 -8.62 -1.98
CA TYR A 95 9.81 -8.09 -2.17
C TYR A 95 9.75 -6.99 -3.24
N ASP A 96 8.73 -7.08 -4.09
CA ASP A 96 8.23 -6.01 -4.95
C ASP A 96 6.93 -5.44 -4.37
N TYR A 97 6.49 -4.29 -4.89
CA TYR A 97 5.16 -3.75 -4.62
C TYR A 97 4.29 -3.72 -5.87
N LYS A 98 2.98 -3.72 -5.64
CA LYS A 98 1.95 -3.45 -6.63
C LYS A 98 0.95 -2.46 -6.04
N VAL A 99 0.34 -1.66 -6.90
CA VAL A 99 -0.78 -0.80 -6.53
C VAL A 99 -1.95 -1.07 -7.47
N ARG A 100 -3.12 -1.34 -6.92
CA ARG A 100 -4.38 -1.33 -7.67
C ARG A 100 -5.04 0.02 -7.45
N LEU A 101 -5.25 0.77 -8.52
CA LEU A 101 -5.99 2.02 -8.48
C LEU A 101 -7.39 1.78 -9.03
N THR A 102 -8.41 2.10 -8.23
CA THR A 102 -9.82 2.04 -8.60
C THR A 102 -10.37 3.46 -8.73
N ASP A 103 -10.97 3.73 -9.88
CA ASP A 103 -11.55 5.04 -10.22
C ASP A 103 -13.00 5.19 -9.67
N PRO A 104 -13.56 6.41 -9.67
CA PRO A 104 -14.94 6.67 -9.24
C PRO A 104 -16.03 5.90 -9.99
N LYS A 105 -15.73 5.35 -11.16
CA LYS A 105 -16.64 4.52 -11.95
C LYS A 105 -16.51 3.03 -11.62
N GLY A 106 -15.59 2.67 -10.72
CA GLY A 106 -15.29 1.30 -10.31
C GLY A 106 -14.29 0.59 -11.22
N ASN A 107 -13.74 1.25 -12.25
CA ASN A 107 -12.72 0.64 -13.09
C ASN A 107 -11.42 0.53 -12.30
N SER A 108 -10.74 -0.61 -12.42
CA SER A 108 -9.51 -0.86 -11.68
C SER A 108 -8.36 -1.20 -12.63
N ALA A 109 -7.21 -0.58 -12.40
CA ALA A 109 -5.95 -0.92 -13.04
C ALA A 109 -4.93 -1.37 -11.98
N VAL A 110 -4.11 -2.38 -12.30
CA VAL A 110 -3.03 -2.84 -11.43
C VAL A 110 -1.70 -2.47 -12.05
N TYR A 111 -0.87 -1.80 -11.27
CA TYR A 111 0.48 -1.39 -11.63
C TYR A 111 1.51 -2.19 -10.83
N GLY A 112 2.63 -2.53 -11.48
CA GLY A 112 3.67 -3.40 -10.93
C GLY A 112 3.59 -4.86 -11.40
N PRO A 113 4.43 -5.76 -10.87
CA PRO A 113 5.33 -5.54 -9.73
C PRO A 113 6.50 -4.59 -10.05
N TYR A 114 6.82 -3.73 -9.09
CA TYR A 114 7.99 -2.82 -9.15
C TYR A 114 8.84 -2.97 -7.89
N GLY A 115 10.13 -2.65 -8.00
CA GLY A 115 11.03 -2.61 -6.85
C GLY A 115 10.84 -1.34 -6.02
N PHE A 116 11.12 -1.43 -4.72
CA PHE A 116 11.23 -0.25 -3.86
C PHE A 116 12.54 0.49 -4.13
N TYR A 117 12.57 1.80 -3.88
CA TYR A 117 13.81 2.55 -3.81
C TYR A 117 14.64 2.08 -2.60
N PRO A 118 15.99 2.20 -2.63
CA PRO A 118 16.86 1.68 -1.56
C PRO A 118 16.44 2.07 -0.12
N PRO A 119 15.97 3.31 0.16
CA PRO A 119 15.49 3.68 1.50
C PRO A 119 14.22 2.95 1.96
N GLY A 120 13.52 2.24 1.07
CA GLY A 120 12.34 1.42 1.40
C GLY A 120 11.01 2.05 1.04
N HIS A 121 10.98 3.15 0.28
CA HIS A 121 9.75 3.78 -0.19
C HIS A 121 9.48 3.50 -1.66
N ALA A 122 8.22 3.72 -2.03
CA ALA A 122 7.71 3.64 -3.39
C ALA A 122 6.71 4.77 -3.62
N THR A 123 6.65 5.26 -4.85
CA THR A 123 5.72 6.30 -5.28
C THR A 123 5.05 5.91 -6.58
N SER A 124 3.79 6.28 -6.76
CA SER A 124 3.10 6.21 -8.05
C SER A 124 2.39 7.52 -8.31
N PHE A 125 2.74 8.15 -9.43
CA PHE A 125 1.99 9.27 -9.99
C PHE A 125 0.55 8.84 -10.28
N ILE A 126 -0.42 9.71 -9.97
CA ILE A 126 -1.83 9.49 -10.29
C ILE A 126 -2.34 10.67 -11.11
N ASN A 127 -2.79 10.38 -12.32
CA ASN A 127 -3.60 11.33 -13.09
C ASN A 127 -5.07 11.18 -12.70
N ALA A 128 -5.48 11.90 -11.66
CA ALA A 128 -6.81 11.82 -11.08
C ALA A 128 -7.83 12.72 -11.82
N GLY A 129 -7.95 12.54 -13.14
CA GLY A 129 -8.70 13.46 -14.01
C GLY A 129 -10.24 13.38 -13.95
N ILE A 130 -10.80 12.56 -13.04
CA ILE A 130 -12.25 12.48 -12.84
C ILE A 130 -12.62 12.69 -11.36
N PRO A 131 -13.63 13.54 -11.07
CA PRO A 131 -14.15 13.71 -9.72
C PRO A 131 -14.80 12.45 -9.16
N GLY A 132 -14.76 12.31 -7.84
CA GLY A 132 -15.38 11.26 -7.07
C GLY A 132 -14.41 10.54 -6.15
N LYS A 133 -14.86 9.40 -5.62
CA LYS A 133 -14.06 8.57 -4.70
C LYS A 133 -13.13 7.65 -5.47
N TRP A 134 -11.86 7.72 -5.12
CA TRP A 134 -10.82 6.84 -5.62
C TRP A 134 -10.31 5.95 -4.49
N ARG A 135 -9.73 4.81 -4.85
CA ARG A 135 -9.08 3.91 -3.91
C ARG A 135 -7.77 3.38 -4.48
N ALA A 136 -6.73 3.36 -3.67
CA ALA A 136 -5.47 2.70 -3.96
C ALA A 136 -5.26 1.55 -2.97
N ASP A 137 -5.26 0.31 -3.45
CA ASP A 137 -4.89 -0.87 -2.68
C ASP A 137 -3.43 -1.22 -2.95
N PHE A 138 -2.65 -1.37 -1.88
CA PHE A 138 -1.25 -1.76 -1.95
C PHE A 138 -1.09 -3.24 -1.66
N MET A 139 -0.19 -3.87 -2.41
CA MET A 139 0.21 -5.26 -2.20
C MET A 139 1.73 -5.35 -2.25
N ILE A 140 2.30 -6.25 -1.44
CA ILE A 140 3.66 -6.74 -1.63
C ILE A 140 3.63 -8.06 -2.38
N ARG A 141 4.56 -8.25 -3.30
CA ARG A 141 4.79 -9.50 -4.01
C ARG A 141 6.11 -10.10 -3.56
N GLN A 142 6.08 -11.31 -3.03
CA GLN A 142 7.30 -12.08 -2.78
C GLN A 142 7.88 -12.54 -4.12
N ARG A 143 9.15 -12.23 -4.39
CA ARG A 143 9.74 -12.43 -5.71
C ARG A 143 9.88 -13.90 -6.11
N ASP A 144 10.19 -14.79 -5.17
CA ASP A 144 10.42 -16.21 -5.49
C ASP A 144 9.10 -16.95 -5.70
N THR A 145 8.19 -16.83 -4.72
CA THR A 145 6.91 -17.53 -4.73
C THR A 145 5.87 -16.87 -5.61
N LYS A 146 6.14 -15.64 -6.07
CA LYS A 146 5.22 -14.80 -6.85
C LYS A 146 3.90 -14.48 -6.12
N ARG A 147 3.82 -14.74 -4.82
CA ARG A 147 2.64 -14.52 -3.99
C ARG A 147 2.44 -13.04 -3.72
N ASP A 148 1.25 -12.54 -4.06
CA ASP A 148 0.79 -11.21 -3.71
C ASP A 148 0.10 -11.23 -2.33
N THR A 149 0.47 -10.31 -1.45
CA THR A 149 -0.13 -10.13 -0.12
C THR A 149 -0.63 -8.69 0.01
N PRO A 150 -1.93 -8.45 0.23
CA PRO A 150 -2.45 -7.12 0.54
C PRO A 150 -1.84 -6.58 1.82
N ILE A 151 -1.46 -5.30 1.83
CA ILE A 151 -0.79 -4.67 2.97
C ILE A 151 -1.51 -3.43 3.51
N GLY A 152 -2.40 -2.84 2.71
CA GLY A 152 -3.12 -1.63 3.08
C GLY A 152 -3.87 -1.05 1.90
N ALA A 153 -4.78 -0.13 2.20
CA ALA A 153 -5.50 0.62 1.20
C ALA A 153 -5.71 2.05 1.69
N ILE A 154 -5.76 3.00 0.75
CA ILE A 154 -6.12 4.38 1.02
C ILE A 154 -7.24 4.82 0.09
N GLU A 155 -8.26 5.44 0.67
CA GLU A 155 -9.33 6.11 -0.05
C GLU A 155 -9.08 7.62 -0.08
N PHE A 156 -9.41 8.23 -1.21
CA PHE A 156 -9.30 9.67 -1.39
C PHE A 156 -10.41 10.19 -2.29
N THR A 157 -10.75 11.46 -2.13
CA THR A 157 -11.81 12.11 -2.91
C THR A 157 -11.21 13.19 -3.77
N ILE A 158 -11.63 13.19 -5.04
CA ILE A 158 -11.32 14.22 -5.99
C ILE A 158 -12.58 15.04 -6.22
N THR A 159 -12.50 16.35 -6.02
CA THR A 159 -13.58 17.29 -6.35
C THR A 159 -13.24 18.02 -7.63
N ASP A 160 -14.22 18.73 -8.19
CA ASP A 160 -13.97 19.70 -9.24
C ASP A 160 -12.94 20.77 -8.80
#